data_AF-A0A453AKZ8-F1
#
_entry.id   AF-A0A453AKZ8-F1
#
_cell.length_a   1.000
_cell.length_b   1.000
_cell.length_c   1.000
_cell.angle_alpha   90.00
_cell.angle_beta   90.00
_cell.angle_gamma   90.00
#
_symmetry.space_group_name_H-M   'P 1'
#
loop_
_entity.id
_entity.type
_entity.pdbx_description
1 polymer ?
#
loop_
_entity_poly.entity_id
_entity_poly.type
_entity_poly.pdbx_seq_one_letter_code
_entity_poly.pdbx_strand_id
1 'polypeptide(L)'
;QLASYGIHTIPKDVRAREELLKSSLVDIWNDLKAKLQTETVCVKPARDGCSTGVARLRCPEDLEVYANALRGTLPRLPANCLSKAHGVIEMPVPPPESLIFEPFIETDEIIISNKSWNDSTRHLVWKGENEWLEVTVGVVGKRGEMHSLNPSITVKESGDILSLEEKFQGGTGINLTPPPATIMSEDALQKCKSCIEMTANTLGLEGFSRIDAFVNVHSG
;
A
#
# COMPACT_ATOMS: atom_id res chain seq x y z
N GLN A 1 -20.55 9.64 -5.99
CA GLN A 1 -21.47 8.49 -5.84
C GLN A 1 -20.86 7.41 -4.96
N LEU A 2 -19.63 6.94 -5.20
CA LEU A 2 -18.98 5.92 -4.37
C LEU A 2 -18.76 6.32 -2.89
N ALA A 3 -18.43 7.59 -2.62
CA ALA A 3 -18.22 8.08 -1.26
C ALA A 3 -19.43 7.92 -0.32
N SER A 4 -20.67 8.02 -0.82
CA SER A 4 -21.87 7.80 0.02
C SER A 4 -22.05 6.33 0.43
N TYR A 5 -21.29 5.41 -0.16
CA TYR A 5 -21.26 4.00 0.20
C TYR A 5 -20.08 3.62 1.09
N GLY A 6 -19.26 4.61 1.50
CA GLY A 6 -18.04 4.41 2.29
C GLY A 6 -16.78 4.18 1.46
N ILE A 7 -16.86 4.32 0.13
CA ILE A 7 -15.71 4.07 -0.77
C ILE A 7 -15.00 5.39 -1.05
N HIS A 8 -13.75 5.48 -0.59
CA HIS A 8 -12.91 6.66 -0.74
C HIS A 8 -11.65 6.33 -1.55
N THR A 9 -11.16 7.30 -2.29
CA THR A 9 -9.84 7.25 -2.92
C THR A 9 -8.87 8.08 -2.11
N ILE A 10 -7.64 7.61 -1.97
CA ILE A 10 -6.57 8.37 -1.30
C ILE A 10 -6.35 9.68 -2.09
N PRO A 11 -6.35 10.86 -1.42
CA PRO A 11 -6.05 12.11 -2.08
C PRO A 11 -4.61 12.08 -2.58
N LYS A 12 -4.38 12.64 -3.76
CA LYS A 12 -3.08 12.60 -4.42
C LYS A 12 -2.68 13.92 -5.04
N ASP A 13 -1.38 14.15 -5.07
CA ASP A 13 -0.74 15.24 -5.78
C ASP A 13 0.23 14.67 -6.82
N VAL A 14 0.13 15.12 -8.06
CA VAL A 14 0.98 14.65 -9.16
C VAL A 14 1.93 15.76 -9.54
N ARG A 15 3.23 15.49 -9.46
CA ARG A 15 4.30 16.44 -9.84
C ARG A 15 5.10 15.89 -11.00
N ALA A 16 5.50 16.78 -11.90
CA ALA A 16 6.51 16.44 -12.89
C ALA A 16 7.86 16.27 -12.19
N ARG A 17 8.67 15.32 -12.65
CA ARG A 17 10.03 15.13 -12.14
C ARG A 17 10.84 16.41 -12.30
N GLU A 18 10.72 17.09 -13.43
CA GLU A 18 11.47 18.32 -13.72
C GLU A 18 11.12 19.45 -12.74
N GLU A 19 9.86 19.54 -12.31
CA GLU A 19 9.40 20.50 -11.29
C GLU A 19 10.06 20.18 -9.94
N LEU A 20 10.02 18.91 -9.53
CA LEU A 20 10.63 18.44 -8.29
C LEU A 20 12.14 18.75 -8.26
N LEU A 21 12.84 18.57 -9.37
CA LEU A 21 14.30 18.73 -9.43
C LEU A 21 14.77 20.19 -9.53
N LYS A 22 13.91 21.13 -9.93
CA LYS A 22 14.26 22.55 -10.15
C LYS A 22 13.78 23.48 -9.02
N SER A 23 12.77 23.06 -8.27
CA SER A 23 12.16 23.86 -7.21
C SER A 23 12.81 23.62 -5.85
N SER A 24 12.48 24.48 -4.89
CA SER A 24 12.82 24.28 -3.48
C SER A 24 12.08 23.06 -2.93
N LEU A 25 12.83 22.04 -2.51
CA LEU A 25 12.25 20.80 -1.96
C LEU A 25 11.54 21.05 -0.62
N VAL A 26 12.00 22.03 0.15
CA VAL A 26 11.34 22.44 1.41
C VAL A 26 9.95 23.03 1.12
N ASP A 27 9.84 23.87 0.09
CA ASP A 27 8.55 24.47 -0.29
C ASP A 27 7.60 23.40 -0.86
N ILE A 28 8.11 22.49 -1.69
CA ILE A 28 7.35 21.33 -2.17
C ILE A 28 6.86 20.49 -0.99
N TRP A 29 7.72 20.19 -0.02
CA TRP A 29 7.34 19.41 1.16
C TRP A 29 6.22 20.07 1.95
N ASN A 30 6.35 21.38 2.22
CA ASN A 30 5.34 22.13 2.96
C ASN A 30 4.00 22.20 2.21
N ASP A 31 4.03 22.38 0.89
CA ASP A 31 2.84 22.37 0.05
C ASP A 31 2.17 20.99 0.01
N LEU A 32 2.96 19.92 -0.10
CA LEU A 32 2.46 18.53 -0.02
C LEU A 32 1.76 18.27 1.33
N LYS A 33 2.38 18.65 2.46
CA LYS A 33 1.76 18.50 3.78
C LYS A 33 0.44 19.27 3.90
N ALA A 34 0.42 20.51 3.42
CA ALA A 34 -0.77 21.35 3.47
C ALA A 34 -1.90 20.80 2.60
N LYS A 35 -1.60 20.39 1.37
CA LYS A 35 -2.57 19.91 0.38
C LYS A 35 -3.12 18.52 0.70
N LEU A 36 -2.24 17.62 1.14
CA LEU A 36 -2.60 16.23 1.46
C LEU A 36 -3.03 16.06 2.93
N GLN A 37 -2.89 17.10 3.75
CA GLN A 37 -3.23 17.11 5.18
C GLN A 37 -2.62 15.93 5.94
N THR A 38 -1.33 15.67 5.71
CA THR A 38 -0.62 14.51 6.27
C THR A 38 0.77 14.89 6.76
N GLU A 39 1.24 14.18 7.78
CA GLU A 39 2.62 14.27 8.28
C GLU A 39 3.56 13.26 7.61
N THR A 40 3.01 12.23 6.96
CA THR A 40 3.78 11.22 6.24
C THR A 40 3.24 11.07 4.82
N VAL A 41 4.15 11.11 3.85
CA VAL A 41 3.83 11.04 2.42
C VAL A 41 4.42 9.76 1.82
N CYS A 42 3.61 9.03 1.08
CA CYS A 42 4.05 8.00 0.16
C CYS A 42 4.34 8.64 -1.21
N VAL A 43 5.55 8.45 -1.74
CA VAL A 43 5.90 8.82 -3.12
C VAL A 43 6.01 7.56 -3.97
N LYS A 44 5.50 7.60 -5.20
CA LYS A 44 5.61 6.51 -6.18
C LYS A 44 5.65 7.04 -7.62
N PRO A 45 6.29 6.35 -8.57
CA PRO A 45 6.16 6.66 -9.99
C PRO A 45 4.70 6.58 -10.46
N ALA A 46 4.27 7.51 -11.31
CA ALA A 46 2.87 7.59 -11.72
C ALA A 46 2.41 6.45 -12.66
N ARG A 47 3.34 5.78 -13.34
CA ARG A 47 3.06 4.80 -14.41
C ARG A 47 3.73 3.44 -14.22
N ASP A 48 4.41 3.19 -13.09
CA ASP A 48 5.07 1.90 -12.83
C ASP A 48 4.21 1.04 -11.89
N GLY A 49 3.86 -0.16 -12.34
CA GLY A 49 3.01 -1.11 -11.61
C GLY A 49 3.76 -2.14 -10.75
N CYS A 50 5.09 -2.02 -10.62
CA CYS A 50 5.95 -3.07 -10.04
C CYS A 50 6.53 -2.69 -8.66
N SER A 51 5.91 -1.76 -7.93
CA SER A 51 6.37 -1.26 -6.62
C SER A 51 7.79 -0.65 -6.62
N THR A 52 8.35 -0.35 -7.79
CA THR A 52 9.64 0.34 -7.94
C THR A 52 9.50 1.81 -7.57
N GLY A 53 10.49 2.34 -6.85
CA GLY A 53 10.56 3.73 -6.46
C GLY A 53 9.51 4.15 -5.43
N VAL A 54 8.84 3.21 -4.77
CA VAL A 54 7.88 3.53 -3.70
C VAL A 54 8.65 3.83 -2.40
N ALA A 55 8.46 5.01 -1.83
CA ALA A 55 9.13 5.42 -0.61
C ALA A 55 8.19 6.14 0.37
N ARG A 56 8.44 5.94 1.67
CA ARG A 56 7.76 6.65 2.76
C ARG A 56 8.64 7.80 3.23
N LEU A 57 8.15 9.03 3.05
CA LEU A 57 8.82 10.27 3.41
C LEU A 57 8.15 10.87 4.66
N ARG A 58 8.94 11.35 5.61
CA ARG A 58 8.44 12.00 6.85
C ARG A 58 8.98 13.41 7.07
N CYS A 59 9.97 13.83 6.30
CA CYS A 59 10.58 15.15 6.42
C CYS A 59 11.15 15.63 5.06
N PRO A 60 11.49 16.93 4.95
CA PRO A 60 12.11 17.47 3.73
C PRO A 60 13.40 16.74 3.32
N GLU A 61 14.19 16.26 4.28
CA GLU A 61 15.45 15.55 4.04
C GLU A 61 15.21 14.21 3.35
N ASP A 62 14.11 13.51 3.66
CA ASP A 62 13.73 12.29 2.96
C ASP A 62 13.41 12.57 1.47
N LEU A 63 12.69 13.67 1.21
CA LEU A 63 12.39 14.12 -0.14
C LEU A 63 13.67 14.50 -0.90
N GLU A 64 14.64 15.11 -0.22
CA GLU A 64 15.95 15.42 -0.79
C GLU A 64 16.72 14.16 -1.18
N VAL A 65 16.79 13.15 -0.31
CA VAL A 65 17.42 11.86 -0.61
C VAL A 65 16.78 11.23 -1.85
N TYR A 66 15.44 11.21 -1.91
CA TYR A 66 14.71 10.64 -3.04
C TYR A 66 14.93 11.43 -4.34
N ALA A 67 14.87 12.76 -4.30
CA ALA A 67 15.11 13.63 -5.45
C ALA A 67 16.56 13.52 -5.97
N ASN A 68 17.53 13.37 -5.08
CA ASN A 68 18.93 13.13 -5.44
C ASN A 68 19.11 11.80 -6.17
N ALA A 69 18.39 10.74 -5.76
CA ALA A 69 18.41 9.47 -6.46
C ALA A 69 17.83 9.57 -7.87
N LEU A 70 16.72 10.30 -8.05
CA LEU A 70 16.16 10.57 -9.38
C LEU A 70 17.13 11.37 -10.27
N ARG A 71 17.76 12.41 -9.70
CA ARG A 71 18.73 13.25 -10.44
C ARG A 71 19.96 12.45 -10.87
N GLY A 72 20.47 11.60 -9.98
CA GLY A 72 21.61 10.72 -10.24
C GLY A 72 21.25 9.50 -11.09
N THR A 73 19.98 9.28 -11.41
CA THR A 73 19.49 8.05 -12.08
C THR A 73 19.98 6.79 -11.36
N LEU A 74 19.96 6.82 -10.03
CA LEU A 74 20.43 5.70 -9.22
C LEU A 74 19.47 4.52 -9.41
N PRO A 75 19.98 3.29 -9.58
CA PRO A 75 19.12 2.11 -9.74
C PRO A 75 18.47 1.69 -8.42
N ARG A 76 18.96 2.18 -7.28
CA ARG A 76 18.44 1.83 -5.95
C ARG A 76 18.74 2.91 -4.92
N LEU A 77 17.87 3.04 -3.92
CA LEU A 77 18.16 3.69 -2.65
C LEU A 77 18.62 2.64 -1.63
N PRO A 78 19.76 2.83 -0.94
CA PRO A 78 20.21 1.93 0.12
C PRO A 78 19.17 1.80 1.24
N ALA A 79 19.17 0.66 1.94
CA ALA A 79 18.34 0.48 3.13
C ALA A 79 18.64 1.55 4.19
N ASN A 80 17.61 2.02 4.89
CA ASN A 80 17.70 3.00 5.97
C ASN A 80 18.41 4.33 5.60
N CYS A 81 18.35 4.74 4.33
CA CYS A 81 18.85 6.06 3.93
C CYS A 81 17.82 7.19 4.15
N LEU A 82 16.56 6.84 4.42
CA LEU A 82 15.50 7.74 4.84
C LEU A 82 15.28 7.67 6.36
N SER A 83 14.53 8.64 6.89
CA SER A 83 14.30 8.82 8.33
C SER A 83 13.58 7.65 9.01
N LYS A 84 12.74 6.91 8.29
CA LYS A 84 12.03 5.72 8.79
C LYS A 84 12.75 4.46 8.28
N ALA A 85 12.97 3.47 9.16
CA ALA A 85 13.59 2.21 8.76
C ALA A 85 12.88 1.59 7.55
N HIS A 86 13.66 1.20 6.54
CA HIS A 86 13.18 0.64 5.28
C HIS A 86 14.26 -0.25 4.64
N GLY A 87 13.84 -1.27 3.89
CA GLY A 87 14.74 -2.08 3.07
C GLY A 87 15.26 -1.32 1.84
N VAL A 88 16.07 -1.96 1.01
CA VAL A 88 16.49 -1.38 -0.27
C VAL A 88 15.25 -1.04 -1.12
N ILE A 89 15.24 0.14 -1.74
CA ILE A 89 14.19 0.55 -2.67
C ILE A 89 14.78 0.53 -4.07
N GLU A 90 14.30 -0.38 -4.93
CA GLU A 90 14.66 -0.41 -6.35
C GLU A 90 14.04 0.81 -7.03
N MET A 91 14.87 1.62 -7.69
CA MET A 91 14.42 2.85 -8.35
C MET A 91 14.19 2.59 -9.85
N PRO A 92 13.18 3.21 -10.47
CA PRO A 92 12.93 3.07 -11.90
C PRO A 92 14.11 3.63 -12.73
N VAL A 93 14.55 2.82 -13.71
CA VAL A 93 15.57 3.19 -14.70
C VAL A 93 15.02 2.91 -16.09
N PRO A 94 14.74 3.95 -16.92
CA PRO A 94 14.98 5.37 -16.67
C PRO A 94 14.02 5.96 -15.60
N PRO A 95 14.36 7.12 -14.98
CA PRO A 95 13.49 7.76 -14.00
C PRO A 95 12.17 8.22 -14.64
N PRO A 96 11.05 8.20 -13.90
CA PRO A 96 9.73 8.51 -14.43
C PRO A 96 9.59 10.00 -14.74
N GLU A 97 8.71 10.33 -15.68
CA GLU A 97 8.36 11.72 -16.01
C GLU A 97 7.55 12.41 -14.89
N SER A 98 6.78 11.64 -14.13
CA SER A 98 5.93 12.15 -13.06
C SER A 98 5.85 11.20 -11.87
N LEU A 99 5.64 11.80 -10.71
CA LEU A 99 5.50 11.13 -9.42
C LEU A 99 4.14 11.44 -8.83
N ILE A 100 3.60 10.48 -8.10
CA ILE A 100 2.40 10.62 -7.29
C ILE A 100 2.84 10.71 -5.82
N PHE A 101 2.30 11.70 -5.12
CA PHE A 101 2.41 11.86 -3.67
C PHE A 101 1.03 11.67 -3.05
N GLU A 102 0.95 10.81 -2.03
CA GLU A 102 -0.29 10.43 -1.33
C GLU A 102 -0.01 10.38 0.18
N PRO A 103 -1.01 10.59 1.06
CA PRO A 103 -0.87 10.20 2.46
C PRO A 103 -0.46 8.73 2.57
N PHE A 104 0.53 8.46 3.42
CA PHE A 104 0.85 7.08 3.77
C PHE A 104 -0.25 6.52 4.68
N ILE A 105 -0.89 5.43 4.25
CA ILE A 105 -1.91 4.75 5.04
C ILE A 105 -1.22 3.76 5.97
N GLU A 106 -1.31 3.99 7.27
CA GLU A 106 -0.86 3.03 8.28
C GLU A 106 -1.86 1.88 8.36
N THR A 107 -1.37 0.66 8.24
CA THR A 107 -2.16 -0.57 8.39
C THR A 107 -1.56 -1.43 9.48
N ASP A 108 -2.41 -2.20 10.15
CA ASP A 108 -1.94 -3.17 11.11
C ASP A 108 -1.20 -4.31 10.45
N GLU A 109 -0.15 -4.77 11.13
CA GLU A 109 0.58 -5.96 10.74
C GLU A 109 -0.05 -7.20 11.37
N ILE A 110 -0.10 -8.28 10.58
CA ILE A 110 -0.53 -9.59 11.02
C ILE A 110 0.69 -10.50 10.93
N ILE A 111 1.05 -11.12 12.06
CA ILE A 111 2.29 -11.89 12.19
C ILE A 111 1.97 -13.31 12.62
N ILE A 112 2.71 -14.28 12.10
CA ILE A 112 2.70 -15.65 12.64
C ILE A 112 3.78 -15.77 13.71
N SER A 113 3.36 -16.09 14.94
CA SER A 113 4.26 -16.43 16.04
C SER A 113 4.39 -17.96 16.17
N ASN A 114 5.62 -18.43 16.28
CA ASN A 114 5.91 -19.79 16.76
C ASN A 114 6.06 -19.72 18.28
N LYS A 115 5.22 -20.44 19.04
CA LYS A 115 5.53 -20.67 20.46
C LYS A 115 6.63 -21.73 20.61
N SER A 116 7.32 -21.66 21.75
CA SER A 116 8.55 -22.35 22.16
C SER A 116 8.72 -23.83 21.77
N TRP A 117 9.97 -24.32 21.83
CA TRP A 117 10.54 -25.66 21.57
C TRP A 117 9.69 -26.94 21.78
N ASN A 118 8.54 -26.90 22.45
CA ASN A 118 7.67 -28.05 22.72
C ASN A 118 6.24 -27.94 22.14
N ASP A 119 5.87 -26.86 21.47
CA ASP A 119 4.54 -26.68 20.88
C ASP A 119 4.66 -26.21 19.43
N SER A 120 4.27 -27.07 18.49
CA SER A 120 4.34 -26.79 17.05
C SER A 120 3.21 -25.89 16.54
N THR A 121 2.33 -25.40 17.43
CA THR A 121 1.20 -24.57 17.02
C THR A 121 1.64 -23.15 16.67
N ARG A 122 1.37 -22.79 15.41
CA ARG A 122 1.55 -21.42 14.90
C ARG A 122 0.34 -20.61 15.31
N HIS A 123 0.56 -19.46 15.95
CA HIS A 123 -0.52 -18.53 16.31
C HIS A 123 -0.42 -17.25 15.50
N LEU A 124 -1.55 -16.85 14.93
CA LEU A 124 -1.70 -15.55 14.32
C LEU A 124 -1.82 -14.48 15.41
N VAL A 125 -1.02 -13.43 15.29
CA VAL A 125 -0.98 -12.29 16.19
C VAL A 125 -1.35 -11.04 15.39
N TRP A 126 -2.41 -10.39 15.82
CA TRP A 126 -2.84 -9.08 15.33
C TRP A 126 -3.14 -8.20 16.55
N LYS A 127 -2.56 -7.00 16.59
CA LYS A 127 -2.69 -6.08 17.73
C LYS A 127 -3.90 -5.16 17.63
N GLY A 128 -4.39 -4.87 16.42
CA GLY A 128 -5.52 -3.97 16.23
C GLY A 128 -5.25 -2.52 16.63
N GLU A 129 -4.05 -1.98 16.39
CA GLU A 129 -3.70 -0.61 16.84
C GLU A 129 -4.35 0.46 15.97
N ASN A 130 -4.40 0.25 14.65
CA ASN A 130 -5.02 1.16 13.68
C ASN A 130 -6.36 0.64 13.16
N GLU A 131 -6.61 -0.66 13.25
CA GLU A 131 -7.85 -1.31 12.78
C GLU A 131 -8.06 -1.19 11.25
N TRP A 132 -6.98 -0.94 10.50
CA TRP A 132 -6.96 -0.89 9.04
C TRP A 132 -6.07 -1.99 8.48
N LEU A 133 -6.52 -2.65 7.42
CA LEU A 133 -5.78 -3.69 6.71
C LEU A 133 -5.71 -3.37 5.22
N GLU A 134 -4.58 -3.70 4.61
CA GLU A 134 -4.49 -3.83 3.16
C GLU A 134 -5.11 -5.18 2.74
N VAL A 135 -6.04 -5.12 1.78
CA VAL A 135 -6.70 -6.28 1.20
C VAL A 135 -6.51 -6.30 -0.30
N THR A 136 -6.40 -7.49 -0.85
CA THR A 136 -6.44 -7.76 -2.28
C THR A 136 -7.68 -8.57 -2.59
N VAL A 137 -8.52 -8.09 -3.51
CA VAL A 137 -9.77 -8.75 -3.88
C VAL A 137 -9.81 -9.00 -5.38
N GLY A 138 -9.98 -10.25 -5.77
CA GLY A 138 -10.27 -10.61 -7.16
C GLY A 138 -11.72 -10.28 -7.50
N VAL A 139 -11.96 -9.71 -8.67
CA VAL A 139 -13.31 -9.52 -9.23
C VAL A 139 -13.40 -10.20 -10.59
N VAL A 140 -14.53 -10.85 -10.86
CA VAL A 140 -14.77 -11.56 -12.11
C VAL A 140 -16.21 -11.35 -12.60
N GLY A 141 -16.40 -11.18 -13.90
CA GLY A 141 -17.74 -11.05 -14.47
C GLY A 141 -17.77 -10.30 -15.79
N LYS A 142 -18.98 -9.97 -16.23
CA LYS A 142 -19.22 -9.09 -17.38
C LYS A 142 -19.36 -7.65 -16.91
N ARG A 143 -19.21 -6.70 -17.83
CA ARG A 143 -19.43 -5.29 -17.54
C ARG A 143 -20.83 -5.06 -16.97
N GLY A 144 -20.90 -4.53 -15.74
CA GLY A 144 -22.15 -4.28 -15.01
C GLY A 144 -22.63 -5.44 -14.13
N GLU A 145 -21.97 -6.60 -14.22
CA GLU A 145 -22.25 -7.83 -13.46
C GLU A 145 -20.95 -8.40 -12.86
N MET A 146 -20.05 -7.52 -12.39
CA MET A 146 -18.82 -7.92 -11.72
C MET A 146 -19.11 -8.43 -10.31
N HIS A 147 -18.57 -9.60 -9.96
CA HIS A 147 -18.67 -10.22 -8.64
C HIS A 147 -17.31 -10.29 -7.95
N SER A 148 -17.30 -10.05 -6.64
CA SER A 148 -16.11 -10.14 -5.80
C SER A 148 -15.88 -11.55 -5.29
N LEU A 149 -14.61 -11.97 -5.31
CA LEU A 149 -14.12 -13.12 -4.58
C LEU A 149 -13.88 -12.72 -3.11
N ASN A 150 -13.51 -13.69 -2.28
CA ASN A 150 -13.14 -13.37 -0.90
C ASN A 150 -11.86 -12.51 -0.87
N PRO A 151 -11.82 -11.44 -0.06
CA PRO A 151 -10.61 -10.67 0.17
C PRO A 151 -9.48 -11.54 0.71
N SER A 152 -8.25 -11.18 0.35
CA SER A 152 -7.02 -11.74 0.86
C SER A 152 -6.28 -10.69 1.67
N ILE A 153 -5.80 -11.04 2.87
CA ILE A 153 -4.88 -10.22 3.67
C ILE A 153 -3.50 -10.88 3.69
N THR A 154 -2.44 -10.08 3.67
CA THR A 154 -1.06 -10.58 3.75
C THR A 154 -0.60 -10.68 5.19
N VAL A 155 0.05 -11.80 5.51
CA VAL A 155 0.63 -12.11 6.82
C VAL A 155 2.14 -12.17 6.68
N LYS A 156 2.84 -11.49 7.60
CA LYS A 156 4.30 -11.53 7.68
C LYS A 156 4.73 -12.74 8.51
N GLU A 157 5.71 -13.52 8.03
CA GLU A 157 6.45 -14.40 8.92
C GLU A 157 7.33 -13.53 9.83
N SER A 158 7.48 -13.92 11.10
CA SER A 158 8.07 -13.12 12.17
C SER A 158 9.35 -12.33 11.80
N GLY A 159 9.35 -11.01 12.03
CA GLY A 159 10.51 -10.11 11.89
C GLY A 159 10.10 -8.64 11.63
N ASP A 160 10.90 -7.67 12.11
CA ASP A 160 10.59 -6.23 11.98
C ASP A 160 10.68 -5.68 10.53
N ILE A 161 11.34 -6.42 9.62
CA ILE A 161 11.59 -6.00 8.25
C ILE A 161 11.37 -7.21 7.34
N LEU A 162 10.43 -7.09 6.40
CA LEU A 162 10.27 -8.05 5.31
C LEU A 162 11.60 -8.15 4.54
N SER A 163 12.17 -9.36 4.45
CA SER A 163 13.39 -9.59 3.69
C SER A 163 13.13 -9.35 2.19
N LEU A 164 14.20 -9.12 1.43
CA LEU A 164 14.11 -8.93 -0.02
C LEU A 164 13.50 -10.16 -0.71
N GLU A 165 13.68 -11.35 -0.13
CA GLU A 165 13.02 -12.58 -0.57
C GLU A 165 11.50 -12.55 -0.39
N GLU A 166 10.99 -11.93 0.68
CA GLU A 166 9.54 -11.84 0.95
C GLU A 166 8.84 -10.78 0.10
N LYS A 167 9.55 -9.72 -0.30
CA LYS A 167 9.00 -8.63 -1.14
C LYS A 167 9.00 -8.95 -2.63
N PHE A 168 9.90 -9.81 -3.10
CA PHE A 168 10.15 -9.99 -4.54
C PHE A 168 10.16 -11.44 -5.04
N GLN A 169 10.11 -12.44 -4.16
CA GLN A 169 9.84 -13.82 -4.59
C GLN A 169 8.35 -14.10 -4.48
N GLY A 170 7.68 -14.27 -5.63
CA GLY A 170 6.29 -14.68 -5.66
C GLY A 170 6.08 -15.98 -4.89
N GLY A 171 5.24 -15.93 -3.85
CA GLY A 171 4.78 -17.12 -3.13
C GLY A 171 5.29 -17.31 -1.70
N THR A 172 5.98 -16.34 -1.10
CA THR A 172 6.41 -16.41 0.32
C THR A 172 5.53 -15.61 1.28
N GLY A 173 4.77 -14.63 0.79
CA GLY A 173 3.72 -13.97 1.57
C GLY A 173 2.56 -14.93 1.86
N ILE A 174 2.31 -15.25 3.13
CA ILE A 174 1.16 -16.06 3.52
C ILE A 174 -0.08 -15.17 3.37
N ASN A 175 -0.99 -15.54 2.48
CA ASN A 175 -2.27 -14.86 2.34
C ASN A 175 -3.36 -15.63 3.09
N LEU A 176 -4.18 -14.92 3.87
CA LEU A 176 -5.38 -15.49 4.47
C LEU A 176 -6.60 -15.06 3.68
N THR A 177 -7.37 -16.05 3.22
CA THR A 177 -8.54 -15.84 2.35
C THR A 177 -9.66 -16.80 2.76
N PRO A 178 -10.82 -16.30 3.25
CA PRO A 178 -11.07 -14.91 3.66
C PRO A 178 -10.21 -14.51 4.88
N PRO A 179 -10.18 -13.22 5.25
CA PRO A 179 -9.66 -12.79 6.54
C PRO A 179 -10.41 -13.52 7.67
N PRO A 180 -9.71 -14.02 8.72
CA PRO A 180 -10.37 -14.70 9.84
C PRO A 180 -11.38 -13.80 10.57
N ALA A 181 -12.46 -14.38 11.07
CA ALA A 181 -13.52 -13.67 11.83
C ALA A 181 -12.99 -12.98 13.11
N THR A 182 -11.85 -13.42 13.64
CA THR A 182 -11.16 -12.79 14.77
C THR A 182 -10.47 -11.47 14.40
N ILE A 183 -10.31 -11.20 13.10
CA ILE A 183 -9.67 -10.00 12.56
C ILE A 183 -10.72 -9.09 11.92
N MET A 184 -11.54 -9.65 11.02
CA MET A 184 -12.58 -8.92 10.30
C MET A 184 -13.91 -9.62 10.50
N SER A 185 -14.92 -8.89 10.97
CA SER A 185 -16.26 -9.47 11.17
C SER A 185 -16.88 -9.91 9.84
N GLU A 186 -17.83 -10.85 9.88
CA GLU A 186 -18.53 -11.29 8.66
C GLU A 186 -19.27 -10.11 8.00
N ASP A 187 -19.85 -9.20 8.78
CA ASP A 187 -20.54 -8.01 8.27
C ASP A 187 -19.58 -7.08 7.52
N ALA A 188 -18.40 -6.81 8.10
CA ALA A 188 -17.35 -6.02 7.45
C ALA A 188 -16.83 -6.71 6.18
N LEU A 189 -16.67 -8.04 6.21
CA LEU A 189 -16.26 -8.83 5.06
C LEU A 189 -17.26 -8.71 3.90
N GLN A 190 -18.55 -8.88 4.16
CA GLN A 190 -19.60 -8.74 3.14
C GLN A 190 -19.73 -7.30 2.63
N LYS A 191 -19.54 -6.32 3.51
CA LYS A 191 -19.54 -4.91 3.14
C LYS A 191 -18.36 -4.57 2.22
N CYS A 192 -17.15 -5.01 2.56
CA CYS A 192 -15.96 -4.90 1.72
C CYS A 192 -16.22 -5.49 0.32
N LYS A 193 -16.72 -6.74 0.24
CA LYS A 193 -17.08 -7.40 -1.02
C LYS A 193 -18.06 -6.57 -1.86
N SER A 194 -19.12 -6.07 -1.25
CA SER A 194 -20.13 -5.23 -1.91
C SER A 194 -19.53 -3.90 -2.41
N CYS A 195 -18.64 -3.29 -1.63
CA CYS A 195 -17.94 -2.06 -2.01
C CYS A 195 -16.99 -2.27 -3.20
N ILE A 196 -16.29 -3.40 -3.23
CA ILE A 196 -15.41 -3.81 -4.33
C ILE A 196 -16.21 -4.08 -5.61
N GLU A 197 -17.34 -4.78 -5.53
CA GLU A 197 -18.23 -5.01 -6.68
C GLU A 197 -18.78 -3.70 -7.24
N MET A 198 -19.24 -2.81 -6.37
CA MET A 198 -19.70 -1.49 -6.79
C MET A 198 -18.60 -0.69 -7.48
N THR A 199 -17.38 -0.75 -6.95
CA THR A 199 -16.21 -0.10 -7.56
C THR A 199 -15.91 -0.68 -8.93
N ALA A 200 -15.83 -2.01 -9.06
CA ALA A 200 -15.55 -2.69 -10.31
C ALA A 200 -16.58 -2.36 -11.40
N ASN A 201 -17.87 -2.38 -11.03
CA ASN A 201 -18.96 -2.05 -11.95
C ASN A 201 -18.96 -0.56 -12.33
N THR A 202 -18.68 0.34 -11.38
CA THR A 202 -18.59 1.79 -11.65
C THR A 202 -17.42 2.13 -12.57
N LEU A 203 -16.30 1.42 -12.44
CA LEU A 203 -15.14 1.57 -13.34
C LEU A 203 -15.36 0.89 -14.70
N GLY A 204 -16.43 0.11 -14.87
CA GLY A 204 -16.73 -0.60 -16.11
C GLY A 204 -15.77 -1.74 -16.41
N LEU A 205 -15.22 -2.39 -15.37
CA LEU A 205 -14.35 -3.56 -15.53
C LEU A 205 -15.11 -4.74 -16.14
N GLU A 206 -14.38 -5.64 -16.79
CA GLU A 206 -14.88 -6.87 -17.41
C GLU A 206 -13.81 -7.95 -17.37
N GLY A 207 -14.22 -9.22 -17.38
CA GLY A 207 -13.33 -10.37 -17.35
C GLY A 207 -12.86 -10.61 -15.93
N PHE A 208 -11.56 -10.49 -15.69
CA PHE A 208 -10.95 -10.62 -14.37
C PHE A 208 -10.11 -9.38 -14.06
N SER A 209 -10.20 -8.89 -12.82
CA SER A 209 -9.36 -7.81 -12.32
C SER A 209 -9.06 -8.02 -10.85
N ARG A 210 -8.01 -7.35 -10.38
CA ARG A 210 -7.64 -7.32 -8.97
C ARG A 210 -7.79 -5.90 -8.46
N ILE A 211 -8.44 -5.75 -7.32
CA ILE A 211 -8.58 -4.47 -6.64
C ILE A 211 -7.87 -4.59 -5.31
N ASP A 212 -6.82 -3.78 -5.14
CA ASP A 212 -6.10 -3.62 -3.88
C ASP A 212 -6.72 -2.42 -3.15
N ALA A 213 -7.04 -2.58 -1.86
CA ALA A 213 -7.75 -1.59 -1.07
C ALA A 213 -7.29 -1.58 0.39
N PHE A 214 -7.55 -0.47 1.09
CA PHE A 214 -7.43 -0.39 2.54
C PHE A 214 -8.82 -0.46 3.15
N VAL A 215 -9.01 -1.38 4.09
CA VAL A 215 -10.31 -1.68 4.71
C VAL A 215 -10.20 -1.54 6.21
N ASN A 216 -11.16 -0.84 6.82
CA ASN A 216 -11.32 -0.84 8.26
C ASN A 216 -12.04 -2.12 8.69
N VAL A 217 -11.47 -2.82 9.66
CA VAL A 217 -11.89 -4.19 10.04
C VAL A 217 -13.32 -4.28 10.62
N HIS A 218 -13.88 -3.16 11.06
CA HIS A 218 -15.22 -3.09 11.63
C HIS A 218 -16.26 -2.58 10.63
N SER A 219 -15.91 -1.58 9.81
CA SER A 219 -16.87 -0.93 8.92
C SER A 219 -16.93 -1.50 7.51
N GLY A 220 -15.86 -2.15 7.02
CA GLY A 220 -15.83 -2.84 5.73
C GLY A 220 -15.64 -1.93 4.52
#